data_AF-A0A6J7AK27-F1
#
_entry.id   AF-A0A6J7AK27-F1
#
_cell.length_a   1.000
_cell.length_b   1.000
_cell.length_c   1.000
_cell.angle_alpha   90.00
_cell.angle_beta   90.00
_cell.angle_gamma   90.00
#
_symmetry.space_group_name_H-M   'P 1'
#
loop_
_entity.id
_entity.type
_entity.pdbx_description
1 polymer ?
#
loop_
_entity_poly.entity_id
_entity_poly.type
_entity_poly.pdbx_seq_one_letter_code
_entity_poly.pdbx_strand_id
1 'polypeptide(L)'
;MRRILIALVSAALALTLTACGAGFNASTRQVKQVTDGVEGTITKDGNQIKLRNVLIVATAQGAGVLVGTVINDNPEDDALLGIAINGQVTTLTGASTASLNLPIIFEGASANGKAVVPALGAKAGSQVPVTFFFARAGGITVQAIIREPVDTYAGITA
;
A
#
# COMPACT_ATOMS: atom_id res chain seq x y z
N MET A 1 -2.08 -58.82 10.60
CA MET A 1 -2.95 -57.68 10.21
C MET A 1 -2.96 -56.53 11.22
N ARG A 2 -3.20 -56.77 12.53
CA ARG A 2 -3.23 -55.71 13.57
C ARG A 2 -1.96 -54.82 13.66
N ARG A 3 -0.75 -55.39 13.49
CA ARG A 3 0.51 -54.64 13.52
C ARG A 3 0.71 -53.70 12.31
N ILE A 4 0.19 -54.08 11.15
CA ILE A 4 0.28 -53.30 9.90
C ILE A 4 -0.68 -52.10 9.95
N LEU A 5 -1.89 -52.31 10.48
CA LEU A 5 -2.88 -51.25 10.70
C LEU A 5 -2.35 -50.16 11.64
N ILE A 6 -1.70 -50.54 12.74
CA ILE A 6 -1.13 -49.58 13.69
C ILE A 6 -0.02 -48.74 13.03
N ALA A 7 0.85 -49.37 12.24
CA ALA A 7 1.92 -48.66 11.54
C ALA A 7 1.37 -47.64 10.52
N LEU A 8 0.34 -48.02 9.76
CA LEU A 8 -0.33 -47.13 8.80
C LEU A 8 -1.01 -45.93 9.47
N VAL A 9 -1.73 -46.16 10.57
CA VAL A 9 -2.38 -45.08 11.33
C VAL A 9 -1.35 -44.12 11.92
N SER A 10 -0.24 -44.66 12.45
CA SER A 10 0.85 -43.85 13.02
C SER A 10 1.52 -42.96 11.96
N ALA A 11 1.78 -43.52 10.78
CA ALA A 11 2.37 -42.78 9.65
C ALA A 11 1.40 -41.71 9.12
N ALA A 12 0.11 -42.01 9.03
CA ALA A 12 -0.90 -41.04 8.60
C ALA A 12 -1.03 -39.88 9.60
N LEU A 13 -1.00 -40.15 10.91
CA LEU A 13 -1.05 -39.11 11.95
C LEU A 13 0.20 -38.22 11.98
N ALA A 14 1.38 -38.80 11.71
CA ALA A 14 2.62 -38.03 11.64
C ALA A 14 2.60 -37.01 10.47
N LEU A 15 2.00 -37.39 9.33
CA LEU A 15 1.86 -36.51 8.17
C LEU A 15 0.83 -35.38 8.38
N THR A 16 -0.25 -35.62 9.13
CA THR A 16 -1.25 -34.59 9.42
C THR A 16 -0.77 -33.57 10.47
N LEU A 17 0.08 -33.98 11.43
CA LEU A 17 0.64 -33.06 12.43
C LEU A 17 1.62 -32.04 11.84
N THR A 18 2.38 -32.40 10.79
CA THR A 18 3.31 -31.45 10.12
C THR A 18 2.60 -30.47 9.17
N ALA A 19 1.32 -30.67 8.86
CA ALA A 19 0.58 -29.86 7.90
C ALA A 19 -0.04 -28.57 8.49
N CYS A 20 0.03 -28.34 9.81
CA CYS A 20 -0.64 -27.21 10.44
C CYS A 20 0.06 -25.84 10.20
N GLY A 21 1.34 -25.85 9.78
CA GLY A 21 2.12 -24.62 9.55
C GLY A 21 2.32 -24.23 8.09
N ALA A 22 2.16 -25.16 7.15
CA ALA A 22 2.37 -24.94 5.72
C ALA A 22 1.05 -25.12 4.96
N GLY A 23 0.55 -24.05 4.33
CA GLY A 23 -0.71 -24.10 3.59
C GLY A 23 -1.24 -22.71 3.22
N PHE A 24 -2.47 -22.65 2.71
CA PHE A 24 -3.10 -21.40 2.28
C PHE A 24 -3.26 -20.38 3.42
N ASN A 25 -3.29 -20.82 4.68
CA ASN A 25 -3.35 -19.95 5.86
C ASN A 25 -2.02 -19.88 6.65
N ALA A 26 -0.89 -20.23 6.04
CA ALA A 26 0.40 -20.11 6.69
C ALA A 26 0.65 -18.66 7.14
N SER A 27 1.16 -18.46 8.37
CA SER A 27 1.41 -17.13 8.94
C SER A 27 2.34 -16.28 8.06
N THR A 28 3.25 -16.91 7.32
CA THR A 28 4.15 -16.24 6.36
C THR A 28 3.43 -15.59 5.19
N ARG A 29 2.21 -16.04 4.82
CA ARG A 29 1.37 -15.43 3.78
C ARG A 29 0.48 -14.30 4.31
N GLN A 30 0.34 -14.21 5.63
CA GLN A 30 -0.52 -13.23 6.30
C GLN A 30 0.28 -12.05 6.86
N VAL A 31 1.61 -12.05 6.71
CA VAL A 31 2.47 -10.92 7.07
C VAL A 31 2.04 -9.72 6.22
N LYS A 32 1.46 -8.71 6.88
CA LYS A 32 1.31 -7.38 6.29
C LYS A 32 2.70 -6.76 6.14
N GLN A 33 2.89 -5.90 5.14
CA GLN A 33 4.19 -5.22 4.98
C GLN A 33 4.62 -4.57 6.29
N VAL A 34 5.86 -4.85 6.70
CA VAL A 34 6.52 -4.27 7.87
C VAL A 34 7.08 -2.89 7.52
N THR A 35 6.19 -2.01 7.06
CA THR A 35 6.50 -0.63 6.70
C THR A 35 5.57 0.32 7.47
N ASP A 36 5.99 1.58 7.59
CA ASP A 36 5.16 2.61 8.20
C ASP A 36 3.92 2.93 7.33
N GLY A 37 4.03 2.74 6.01
CA GLY A 37 2.98 3.06 5.06
C GLY A 37 1.84 2.06 5.04
N VAL A 38 0.63 2.58 4.86
CA VAL A 38 -0.58 1.78 4.71
C VAL A 38 -0.74 1.31 3.27
N GLU A 39 -1.38 0.15 3.08
CA GLU A 39 -1.71 -0.40 1.78
C GLU A 39 -3.23 -0.34 1.54
N GLY A 40 -3.61 -0.29 0.26
CA GLY A 40 -5.00 -0.33 -0.18
C GLY A 40 -5.13 -1.13 -1.47
N THR A 41 -6.30 -1.68 -1.75
CA THR A 41 -6.57 -2.32 -3.04
C THR A 41 -8.03 -2.11 -3.43
N ILE A 42 -8.25 -1.69 -4.67
CA ILE A 42 -9.55 -1.64 -5.31
C ILE A 42 -9.68 -2.88 -6.19
N THR A 43 -10.61 -3.78 -5.84
CA THR A 43 -10.95 -4.97 -6.64
C THR A 43 -12.35 -4.90 -7.25
N LYS A 44 -13.01 -3.74 -7.15
CA LYS A 44 -14.40 -3.55 -7.57
C LYS A 44 -14.49 -3.50 -9.10
N ASP A 45 -15.53 -4.12 -9.65
CA ASP A 45 -15.87 -4.06 -11.09
C ASP A 45 -14.72 -4.53 -12.01
N GLY A 46 -13.92 -5.51 -11.55
CA GLY A 46 -12.79 -6.07 -12.31
C GLY A 46 -11.52 -5.21 -12.31
N ASN A 47 -11.53 -4.04 -11.67
CA ASN A 47 -10.33 -3.23 -11.49
C ASN A 47 -9.36 -3.91 -10.52
N GLN A 48 -8.06 -3.64 -10.67
CA GLN A 48 -7.02 -4.13 -9.77
C GLN A 48 -5.99 -3.04 -9.48
N ILE A 49 -6.44 -1.96 -8.85
CA ILE A 49 -5.55 -0.89 -8.40
C ILE A 49 -5.03 -1.21 -7.01
N LYS A 50 -3.71 -1.20 -6.86
CA LYS A 50 -3.00 -1.50 -5.63
C LYS A 50 -2.24 -0.25 -5.16
N LEU A 51 -2.47 0.16 -3.93
CA LEU A 51 -1.70 1.18 -3.25
C LEU A 51 -0.69 0.52 -2.31
N ARG A 52 0.56 0.97 -2.36
CA ARG A 52 1.66 0.42 -1.55
C ARG A 52 2.41 1.52 -0.84
N ASN A 53 2.77 1.25 0.41
CA ASN A 53 3.57 2.12 1.27
C ASN A 53 3.07 3.59 1.32
N VAL A 54 1.76 3.79 1.49
CA VAL A 54 1.17 5.14 1.55
C VAL A 54 1.41 5.75 2.92
N LEU A 55 2.17 6.84 2.97
CA LEU A 55 2.40 7.65 4.17
C LEU A 55 2.57 9.11 3.79
N ILE A 56 2.46 10.00 4.76
CA ILE A 56 2.67 11.43 4.56
C ILE A 56 3.93 11.86 5.30
N VAL A 57 4.75 12.69 4.67
CA VAL A 57 5.87 13.36 5.32
C VAL A 57 5.48 14.81 5.58
N ALA A 58 5.49 15.21 6.85
CA ALA A 58 5.27 16.60 7.24
C ALA A 58 6.58 17.38 7.11
N THR A 59 6.64 18.35 6.20
CA THR A 59 7.85 19.16 6.03
C THR A 59 8.00 20.18 7.17
N ALA A 60 9.20 20.73 7.34
CA ALA A 60 9.46 21.77 8.33
C ALA A 60 8.59 23.03 8.13
N GLN A 61 8.14 23.29 6.90
CA GLN A 61 7.25 24.40 6.55
C GLN A 61 5.77 24.09 6.79
N GLY A 62 5.42 22.87 7.25
CA GLY A 62 4.05 22.46 7.53
C GLY A 62 3.27 21.89 6.33
N ALA A 63 3.93 21.71 5.19
CA ALA A 63 3.36 21.03 4.03
C ALA A 63 3.30 19.52 4.27
N GLY A 64 2.38 18.84 3.58
CA GLY A 64 2.28 17.38 3.58
C GLY A 64 2.66 16.84 2.21
N VAL A 65 3.68 15.99 2.15
CA VAL A 65 4.13 15.33 0.91
C VAL A 65 3.77 13.86 0.97
N LEU A 66 3.14 13.35 -0.07
CA LEU A 66 2.81 11.93 -0.18
C LEU A 66 4.04 11.11 -0.52
N VAL A 67 4.28 10.03 0.21
CA VAL A 67 5.16 8.93 -0.19
C VAL A 67 4.28 7.72 -0.45
N GLY A 68 4.50 7.02 -1.56
CA GLY A 68 3.76 5.80 -1.87
C GLY A 68 3.81 5.41 -3.33
N THR A 69 3.17 4.29 -3.66
CA THR A 69 3.15 3.76 -5.02
C THR A 69 1.76 3.30 -5.40
N VAL A 70 1.34 3.67 -6.61
CA VAL A 70 0.13 3.18 -7.26
C VAL A 70 0.55 2.17 -8.32
N ILE A 71 -0.06 0.99 -8.30
CA ILE A 71 0.17 -0.10 -9.25
C ILE A 71 -1.17 -0.45 -9.88
N ASN A 72 -1.23 -0.48 -11.21
CA ASN A 72 -2.33 -1.09 -11.94
C ASN A 72 -1.91 -2.50 -12.38
N ASP A 73 -2.66 -3.50 -11.92
CA ASP A 73 -2.47 -4.91 -12.27
C ASP A 73 -3.52 -5.41 -13.28
N ASN A 74 -4.24 -4.48 -13.92
CA ASN A 74 -5.18 -4.74 -15.00
C ASN A 74 -4.57 -4.22 -16.32
N PRO A 75 -4.74 -4.94 -17.46
CA PRO A 75 -4.29 -4.49 -18.79
C PRO A 75 -4.86 -3.15 -19.27
N GLU A 76 -6.00 -2.72 -18.76
CA GLU A 76 -6.64 -1.48 -19.17
C GLU A 76 -6.14 -0.30 -18.32
N ASP A 77 -5.73 0.79 -18.96
CA ASP A 77 -5.21 2.02 -18.32
C ASP A 77 -6.24 2.82 -17.53
N ASP A 78 -5.94 3.14 -16.27
CA ASP A 78 -6.78 4.04 -15.46
C ASP A 78 -6.09 5.41 -15.28
N ALA A 79 -6.87 6.47 -15.12
CA ALA A 79 -6.34 7.81 -14.87
C ALA A 79 -6.51 8.17 -13.39
N LEU A 80 -5.41 8.52 -12.73
CA LEU A 80 -5.40 9.14 -11.41
C LEU A 80 -5.84 10.60 -11.55
N LEU A 81 -7.09 10.87 -11.23
CA LEU A 81 -7.72 12.19 -11.36
C LEU A 81 -7.27 13.16 -10.26
N GLY A 82 -6.90 12.63 -9.10
CA GLY A 82 -6.42 13.45 -8.00
C GLY A 82 -6.21 12.65 -6.72
N ILE A 83 -5.56 13.31 -5.76
CA ILE A 83 -5.36 12.81 -4.42
C ILE A 83 -5.84 13.88 -3.44
N ALA A 84 -6.52 13.46 -2.39
CA ALA A 84 -6.85 14.33 -1.27
C ALA A 84 -6.15 13.84 0.01
N ILE A 85 -5.45 14.74 0.69
CA ILE A 85 -4.79 14.47 1.98
C ILE A 85 -5.52 15.31 3.03
N ASN A 86 -6.05 14.65 4.07
CA ASN A 86 -6.79 15.32 5.14
C ASN A 86 -7.93 16.23 4.63
N GLY A 87 -8.62 15.78 3.58
CA GLY A 87 -9.71 16.55 2.93
C GLY A 87 -9.27 17.66 1.98
N GLN A 88 -7.97 17.90 1.82
CA GLN A 88 -7.43 18.90 0.89
C GLN A 88 -6.93 18.26 -0.40
N VAL A 89 -7.29 18.84 -1.55
CA VAL A 89 -6.79 18.39 -2.86
C VAL A 89 -5.31 18.72 -2.98
N THR A 90 -4.51 17.73 -3.36
CA THR A 90 -3.06 17.90 -3.57
C THR A 90 -2.78 18.61 -4.88
N THR A 91 -1.68 19.36 -4.94
CA THR A 91 -1.01 19.67 -6.20
C THR A 91 -0.32 18.41 -6.70
N LEU A 92 -0.87 17.80 -7.75
CA LEU A 92 -0.32 16.61 -8.42
C LEU A 92 0.52 17.03 -9.62
N THR A 93 1.74 16.52 -9.73
CA THR A 93 2.63 16.71 -10.89
C THR A 93 3.29 15.39 -11.29
N GLY A 94 3.74 15.30 -12.55
CA GLY A 94 4.34 14.09 -13.10
C GLY A 94 3.31 13.08 -13.63
N ALA A 95 3.59 11.79 -13.46
CA ALA A 95 2.75 10.70 -13.96
C ALA A 95 1.37 10.66 -13.26
N SER A 96 0.32 10.54 -14.06
CA SER A 96 -1.07 10.45 -13.60
C SER A 96 -1.87 9.34 -14.30
N THR A 97 -1.25 8.56 -15.18
CA THR A 97 -1.87 7.39 -15.81
C THR A 97 -1.32 6.13 -15.16
N ALA A 98 -2.21 5.32 -14.60
CA ALA A 98 -1.91 4.02 -14.01
C ALA A 98 -2.05 2.95 -15.10
N SER A 99 -0.94 2.64 -15.77
CA SER A 99 -0.86 1.62 -16.81
C SER A 99 -0.31 0.30 -16.25
N LEU A 100 -0.61 -0.81 -16.93
CA LEU A 100 -0.07 -2.11 -16.55
C LEU A 100 1.47 -2.07 -16.53
N ASN A 101 2.06 -2.59 -15.45
CA ASN A 101 3.53 -2.62 -15.23
C ASN A 101 4.22 -1.24 -15.18
N LEU A 102 3.48 -0.14 -15.18
CA LEU A 102 4.01 1.22 -15.07
C LEU A 102 3.47 1.87 -13.79
N PRO A 103 4.15 1.65 -12.64
CA PRO A 103 3.70 2.22 -11.38
C PRO A 103 3.89 3.74 -11.35
N ILE A 104 2.96 4.43 -10.67
CA ILE A 104 3.15 5.83 -10.28
C ILE A 104 3.81 5.82 -8.90
N ILE A 105 5.01 6.36 -8.82
CA ILE A 105 5.84 6.36 -7.62
C ILE A 105 5.96 7.81 -7.13
N PHE A 106 5.51 8.05 -5.91
CA PHE A 106 5.62 9.31 -5.20
C PHE A 106 6.82 9.29 -4.25
N GLU A 107 7.72 10.24 -4.44
CA GLU A 107 8.99 10.40 -3.69
C GLU A 107 9.98 9.23 -3.81
N GLY A 108 11.24 9.49 -3.48
CA GLY A 108 12.35 8.54 -3.64
C GLY A 108 13.05 8.57 -5.00
N ALA A 109 14.11 7.77 -5.17
CA ALA A 109 15.01 7.85 -6.33
C ALA A 109 14.35 7.50 -7.68
N SER A 110 13.27 6.71 -7.66
CA SER A 110 12.51 6.32 -8.86
C SER A 110 11.18 7.06 -8.97
N ALA A 111 11.01 8.16 -8.24
CA ALA A 111 9.79 8.95 -8.30
C ALA A 111 9.53 9.46 -9.72
N ASN A 112 8.28 9.30 -10.16
CA ASN A 112 7.79 9.84 -11.43
C ASN A 112 6.54 10.69 -11.23
N GLY A 113 6.03 10.81 -10.00
CA GLY A 113 4.94 11.68 -9.60
C GLY A 113 5.26 12.39 -8.29
N LYS A 114 4.56 13.51 -8.04
CA LYS A 114 4.65 14.25 -6.80
C LYS A 114 3.26 14.76 -6.41
N ALA A 115 2.89 14.60 -5.14
CA ALA A 115 1.61 15.06 -4.61
C ALA A 115 1.84 15.78 -3.26
N VAL A 116 1.44 17.05 -3.21
CA VAL A 116 1.72 17.94 -2.07
C VAL A 116 0.46 18.70 -1.66
N VAL A 117 0.24 18.81 -0.35
CA VAL A 117 -0.66 19.82 0.24
C VAL A 117 0.15 20.90 0.93
N PRO A 118 -0.15 22.19 0.74
CA PRO A 118 0.65 23.29 1.29
C PRO A 118 0.54 23.39 2.82
N ALA A 119 -0.58 22.94 3.41
CA ALA A 119 -0.82 22.99 4.84
C ALA A 119 -1.50 21.70 5.33
N LEU A 120 -0.70 20.75 5.85
CA LEU A 120 -1.20 19.44 6.27
C LEU A 120 -2.21 19.52 7.42
N GLY A 121 -2.03 20.49 8.33
CA GLY A 121 -2.93 20.69 9.48
C GLY A 121 -2.89 19.57 10.52
N ALA A 122 -1.90 18.67 10.46
CA ALA A 122 -1.72 17.56 11.37
C ALA A 122 -0.21 17.34 11.65
N LYS A 123 0.10 16.67 12.77
CA LYS A 123 1.47 16.48 13.25
C LYS A 123 1.97 15.06 12.99
N ALA A 124 3.29 14.90 12.91
CA ALA A 124 3.92 13.59 12.85
C ALA A 124 3.49 12.70 14.02
N GLY A 125 3.37 11.40 13.76
CA GLY A 125 2.87 10.40 14.72
C GLY A 125 1.34 10.22 14.72
N SER A 126 0.57 11.12 14.11
CA SER A 126 -0.87 10.93 13.86
C SER A 126 -1.16 10.31 12.49
N GLN A 127 -2.39 9.85 12.29
CA GLN A 127 -2.87 9.37 10.98
C GLN A 127 -3.86 10.37 10.37
N VAL A 128 -3.81 10.49 9.04
CA VAL A 128 -4.76 11.29 8.26
C VAL A 128 -5.38 10.46 7.13
N PRO A 129 -6.64 10.73 6.76
CA PRO A 129 -7.23 10.10 5.59
C PRO A 129 -6.53 10.60 4.32
N VAL A 130 -6.14 9.66 3.46
CA VAL A 130 -5.64 9.91 2.11
C VAL A 130 -6.55 9.22 1.12
N THR A 131 -7.17 9.98 0.24
CA THR A 131 -8.10 9.47 -0.77
C THR A 131 -7.50 9.62 -2.15
N PHE A 132 -7.45 8.52 -2.91
CA PHE A 132 -7.05 8.49 -4.31
C PHE A 132 -8.30 8.38 -5.17
N PHE A 133 -8.38 9.17 -6.23
CA PHE A 133 -9.51 9.18 -7.16
C PHE A 133 -9.05 8.71 -8.54
N PHE A 134 -9.60 7.61 -9.00
CA PHE A 134 -9.35 7.04 -10.32
C PHE A 134 -10.57 7.20 -11.22
N ALA A 135 -10.34 7.37 -12.53
CA ALA A 135 -11.41 7.57 -13.49
C ALA A 135 -12.32 6.36 -13.64
N ARG A 136 -11.78 5.14 -13.57
CA ARG A 136 -12.57 3.90 -13.70
C ARG A 136 -12.72 3.15 -12.39
N ALA A 137 -11.62 2.95 -11.65
CA ALA A 137 -11.64 2.20 -10.40
C ALA A 137 -12.37 2.94 -9.26
N GLY A 138 -12.63 4.24 -9.43
CA GLY A 138 -13.30 5.08 -8.44
C GLY A 138 -12.36 5.52 -7.32
N GLY A 139 -12.91 5.72 -6.13
CA GLY A 139 -12.17 6.25 -4.98
C GLY A 139 -11.75 5.19 -3.97
N ILE A 140 -10.56 5.32 -3.39
CA ILE A 140 -10.14 4.57 -2.20
C ILE A 140 -9.54 5.50 -1.17
N THR A 141 -9.96 5.34 0.09
CA THR A 141 -9.41 6.07 1.24
C THR A 141 -8.60 5.12 2.11
N VAL A 142 -7.40 5.54 2.50
CA VAL A 142 -6.54 4.83 3.44
C VAL A 142 -6.12 5.76 4.58
N GLN A 143 -5.92 5.20 5.77
CA GLN A 143 -5.45 5.96 6.93
C GLN A 143 -3.92 5.93 6.98
N ALA A 144 -3.29 7.00 6.51
CA ALA A 144 -1.84 7.09 6.37
C ALA A 144 -1.21 7.75 7.59
N ILE A 145 -0.12 7.17 8.11
CA ILE A 145 0.66 7.80 9.19
C ILE A 145 1.44 9.01 8.65
N ILE A 146 1.61 10.01 9.50
CA ILE A 146 2.47 11.16 9.25
C ILE A 146 3.85 10.90 9.86
N ARG A 147 4.90 11.05 9.06
CA ARG A 147 6.31 10.90 9.47
C ARG A 147 7.01 12.26 9.45
N GLU A 148 8.05 12.35 10.26
CA GLU A 148 8.97 13.48 10.28
C GLU A 148 9.93 13.40 9.08
N PRO A 149 10.45 14.54 8.58
CA PRO A 149 11.34 14.57 7.42
C PRO A 149 12.79 14.27 7.84
N VAL A 150 12.98 13.13 8.51
CA VAL A 150 14.26 12.66 9.06
C VAL A 150 14.57 11.25 8.55
N ASP A 151 15.81 10.79 8.76
CA ASP A 151 16.29 9.47 8.36
C ASP A 151 15.97 9.15 6.88
N THR A 152 15.22 8.08 6.62
CA THR A 152 14.81 7.66 5.28
C THR A 152 13.97 8.72 4.54
N TYR A 153 13.30 9.62 5.27
CA TYR A 153 12.48 10.70 4.72
C TYR A 153 13.22 12.05 4.71
N ALA A 154 14.50 12.07 5.05
CA ALA A 154 15.31 13.28 4.99
C ALA A 154 15.40 13.81 3.55
N GLY A 155 15.27 15.12 3.41
CA GLY A 155 15.35 15.80 2.12
C GLY A 155 14.05 15.84 1.30
N ILE A 156 12.97 15.24 1.79
CA ILE A 156 11.64 15.40 1.16
C ILE A 156 11.16 16.84 1.36
N THR A 157 10.81 17.50 0.26
CA THR A 157 10.33 18.88 0.24
C THR A 157 9.03 19.01 -0.55
N ALA A 158 8.27 20.06 -0.24
CA ALA A 158 7.13 20.50 -1.03
C ALA A 158 7.52 20.82 -2.48
#